data_AF-A0A8T7HJ46-F1
#
_entry.id   AF-A0A8T7HJ46-F1
#
_cell.length_a   1.000
_cell.length_b   1.000
_cell.length_c   1.000
_cell.angle_alpha   90.00
_cell.angle_beta   90.00
_cell.angle_gamma   90.00
#
_symmetry.space_group_name_H-M   'P 1'
#
loop_
_entity.id
_entity.type
_entity.pdbx_description
1 polymer ?
#
loop_
_entity_poly.entity_id
_entity_poly.type
_entity_poly.pdbx_seq_one_letter_code
_entity_poly.pdbx_strand_id
1 'polypeptide(L)'
;MKLTIPLILALVFLAGCTQVEITNYDECVAAGNPIMESYPEQCMTKDKVTFVNENAVVCQDNCGDGECAEMVCLAIGCPCAETPETCPIDCNEVSI
;
A
#
# COMPACT_ATOMS: atom_id res chain seq x y z
N MET A 1 49.88 -22.73 10.40
CA MET A 1 48.44 -23.03 10.50
C MET A 1 47.75 -22.43 11.75
N LYS A 2 48.28 -21.35 12.36
CA LYS A 2 47.69 -20.68 13.54
C LYS A 2 47.30 -19.20 13.29
N LEU A 3 47.68 -18.64 12.15
CA LEU A 3 47.50 -17.21 11.83
C LEU A 3 46.20 -16.89 11.07
N THR A 4 45.52 -17.90 10.54
CA THR A 4 44.26 -17.75 9.77
C THR A 4 43.01 -17.71 10.66
N ILE A 5 43.06 -18.28 11.86
CA ILE A 5 41.96 -18.32 12.83
C ILE A 5 41.51 -16.92 13.31
N PRO A 6 42.40 -16.00 13.72
CA PRO A 6 41.97 -14.66 14.16
C PRO A 6 41.39 -13.81 13.02
N LEU A 7 41.84 -14.04 11.78
CA LEU A 7 41.36 -13.33 10.59
C LEU A 7 39.92 -13.75 10.23
N ILE A 8 39.62 -15.05 10.32
CA ILE A 8 38.27 -15.57 10.07
C ILE A 8 37.30 -15.11 11.17
N LEU A 9 37.76 -15.07 12.42
CA LEU A 9 36.93 -14.61 13.54
C LEU A 9 36.58 -13.11 13.42
N ALA A 10 37.53 -12.28 12.97
CA ALA A 10 37.28 -10.86 12.70
C ALA A 10 36.29 -10.62 11.54
N LEU A 11 36.29 -11.48 10.52
CA LEU A 11 35.36 -11.43 9.39
C LEU A 11 33.92 -11.80 9.78
N VAL A 12 33.74 -12.75 10.70
CA VAL A 12 32.41 -13.15 11.20
C VAL A 12 31.78 -12.06 12.07
N PHE A 13 32.58 -11.30 12.83
CA PHE A 13 32.08 -10.20 13.66
C PHE A 13 31.58 -8.98 12.88
N LEU A 14 32.09 -8.74 11.67
CA LEU A 14 31.70 -7.58 10.84
C LEU A 14 30.40 -7.78 10.05
N ALA A 15 29.87 -9.01 9.99
CA ALA A 15 28.61 -9.31 9.29
C ALA A 15 27.36 -9.15 10.17
N GLY A 16 27.50 -8.50 11.34
CA GLY A 16 26.42 -8.30 12.31
C GLY A 16 25.43 -7.22 11.89
N CYS A 17 24.19 -7.65 11.66
CA CYS A 17 22.95 -6.86 11.57
C CYS A 17 22.82 -5.93 10.35
N THR A 18 22.51 -6.51 9.19
CA THR A 18 21.76 -5.78 8.16
C THR A 18 20.31 -5.66 8.63
N GLN A 19 19.94 -4.52 9.23
CA GLN A 19 18.54 -4.21 9.51
C GLN A 19 17.84 -3.95 8.17
N VAL A 20 16.89 -4.82 7.80
CA VAL A 20 15.98 -4.53 6.68
C VAL A 20 15.01 -3.48 7.17
N GLU A 21 15.22 -2.23 6.77
CA GLU A 21 14.29 -1.14 7.01
C GLU A 21 13.08 -1.33 6.09
N ILE A 22 11.90 -1.52 6.69
CA ILE A 22 10.62 -1.63 5.97
C ILE A 22 10.09 -0.20 5.78
N THR A 23 9.88 0.20 4.55
CA THR A 23 9.49 1.57 4.19
C THR A 23 8.10 1.67 3.54
N ASN A 24 7.53 0.54 3.11
CA ASN A 24 6.26 0.50 2.40
C ASN A 24 5.45 -0.78 2.68
N TYR A 25 4.22 -0.80 2.19
CA TYR A 25 3.29 -1.91 2.34
C TYR A 25 3.83 -3.22 1.76
N ASP A 26 4.34 -3.19 0.54
CA ASP A 26 4.82 -4.39 -0.16
C ASP A 26 5.99 -5.04 0.58
N GLU A 27 6.93 -4.23 1.09
CA GLU A 27 8.03 -4.69 1.93
C GLU A 27 7.52 -5.29 3.25
N CYS A 28 6.51 -4.67 3.86
CA CYS A 28 5.91 -5.17 5.10
C CYS A 28 5.30 -6.57 4.91
N VAL A 29 4.57 -6.78 3.80
CA VAL A 29 3.95 -8.07 3.43
C VAL A 29 5.02 -9.09 3.03
N ALA A 30 6.01 -8.69 2.23
CA ALA A 30 7.14 -9.56 1.85
C ALA A 30 7.95 -10.03 3.06
N ALA A 31 8.02 -9.20 4.12
CA ALA A 31 8.61 -9.55 5.41
C ALA A 31 7.74 -10.50 6.27
N GLY A 32 6.53 -10.85 5.83
CA GLY A 32 5.64 -11.82 6.49
C GLY A 32 4.89 -11.25 7.70
N ASN A 33 4.74 -9.94 7.79
CA ASN A 33 3.95 -9.30 8.84
C ASN A 33 2.43 -9.48 8.58
N PRO A 34 1.60 -9.44 9.64
CA PRO A 34 0.16 -9.59 9.49
C PRO A 34 -0.46 -8.43 8.71
N ILE A 35 -1.34 -8.77 7.76
CA ILE A 35 -2.29 -7.84 7.14
C ILE A 35 -3.52 -7.76 8.05
N MET A 36 -3.94 -6.54 8.36
CA MET A 36 -5.09 -6.23 9.20
C MET A 36 -6.38 -6.34 8.38
N GLU A 37 -7.46 -6.76 9.04
CA GLU A 37 -8.82 -6.75 8.48
C GLU A 37 -9.39 -5.32 8.46
N SER A 38 -8.75 -4.44 7.71
CA SER A 38 -9.15 -3.05 7.48
C SER A 38 -9.25 -2.76 5.99
N TYR A 39 -10.05 -1.75 5.61
CA TYR A 39 -10.09 -1.22 4.26
C TYR A 39 -9.80 0.31 4.29
N PRO A 40 -8.79 0.82 3.56
CA PRO A 40 -7.79 0.06 2.78
C PRO A 40 -7.03 -0.96 3.63
N GLU A 41 -6.48 -1.99 3.00
CA GLU A 41 -5.69 -3.01 3.69
C GLU A 41 -4.41 -2.40 4.27
N GLN A 42 -4.00 -2.91 5.42
CA GLN A 42 -2.87 -2.38 6.19
C GLN A 42 -2.00 -3.53 6.67
N CYS A 43 -0.69 -3.36 6.64
CA CYS A 43 0.28 -4.32 7.16
C CYS A 43 0.95 -3.75 8.42
N MET A 44 1.02 -4.51 9.51
CA MET A 44 1.55 -4.05 10.80
C MET A 44 2.76 -4.85 11.25
N THR A 45 3.88 -4.17 11.51
CA THR A 45 5.10 -4.80 12.02
C THR A 45 5.01 -5.17 13.49
N LYS A 46 5.94 -6.00 13.96
CA LYS A 46 6.05 -6.37 15.39
C LYS A 46 6.22 -5.15 16.32
N ASP A 47 6.87 -4.10 15.81
CA ASP A 47 7.07 -2.83 16.53
C ASP A 47 5.86 -1.89 16.42
N LYS A 48 4.74 -2.38 15.86
CA LYS A 48 3.46 -1.67 15.68
C LYS A 48 3.53 -0.49 14.72
N VAL A 49 4.48 -0.53 13.78
CA VAL A 49 4.47 0.39 12.64
C VAL A 49 3.52 -0.16 11.59
N THR A 50 2.63 0.68 11.08
CA THR A 50 1.61 0.29 10.11
C THR A 50 1.90 0.93 8.75
N PHE A 51 1.76 0.14 7.70
CA PHE A 51 1.88 0.56 6.31
C PHE A 51 0.53 0.31 5.61
N VAL A 52 -0.02 1.32 4.95
CA VAL A 52 -1.29 1.24 4.22
C VAL A 52 -1.00 0.89 2.77
N ASN A 53 -1.81 0.02 2.14
CA ASN A 53 -1.74 -0.15 0.69
C ASN A 53 -2.34 1.07 -0.01
N GLU A 54 -1.49 1.98 -0.47
CA GLU A 54 -1.91 3.18 -1.20
C GLU A 54 -2.49 2.87 -2.59
N ASN A 55 -2.20 1.69 -3.14
CA ASN A 55 -2.73 1.22 -4.41
C ASN A 55 -4.09 0.54 -4.28
N ALA A 56 -4.56 0.28 -3.05
CA ALA A 56 -5.93 -0.17 -2.83
C ALA A 56 -6.85 1.00 -3.16
N VAL A 57 -7.27 1.07 -4.43
CA VAL A 57 -8.18 2.09 -4.95
C VAL A 57 -9.46 2.05 -4.13
N VAL A 58 -9.62 3.06 -3.27
CA VAL A 58 -10.84 3.25 -2.47
C VAL A 58 -11.96 3.75 -3.37
N CYS A 59 -11.64 4.67 -4.30
CA CYS A 59 -12.55 5.20 -5.30
C CYS A 59 -11.83 5.48 -6.62
N GLN A 60 -12.51 5.31 -7.75
CA GLN A 60 -11.97 5.57 -9.09
C GLN A 60 -12.81 6.63 -9.78
N ASP A 61 -12.16 7.70 -10.24
CA ASP A 61 -12.79 8.73 -11.05
C ASP A 61 -12.90 8.25 -12.52
N ASN A 62 -14.13 8.04 -12.96
CA ASN A 62 -14.48 7.41 -14.25
C ASN A 62 -15.26 8.40 -15.09
N CYS A 63 -14.55 9.45 -15.45
CA CYS A 63 -15.16 10.67 -15.89
C CYS A 63 -14.64 11.05 -17.27
N GLY A 64 -15.54 11.42 -18.18
CA GLY A 64 -15.27 11.49 -19.61
C GLY A 64 -15.02 10.13 -20.26
N ASP A 65 -15.23 9.02 -19.55
CA ASP A 65 -15.39 7.70 -20.17
C ASP A 65 -16.75 7.55 -20.87
N GLY A 66 -17.65 8.52 -20.65
CA GLY A 66 -19.00 8.57 -21.22
C GLY A 66 -20.04 7.79 -20.41
N GLU A 67 -19.67 7.28 -19.24
CA GLU A 67 -20.54 6.51 -18.35
C GLU A 67 -20.52 7.07 -16.90
N CYS A 68 -21.46 6.62 -16.08
CA CYS A 68 -21.87 7.25 -14.83
C CYS A 68 -21.82 6.18 -13.74
N ALA A 69 -20.92 6.24 -12.78
CA ALA A 69 -20.79 5.14 -11.81
C ALA A 69 -21.60 5.35 -10.52
N GLU A 70 -22.19 4.28 -9.98
CA GLU A 70 -23.27 4.34 -9.00
C GLU A 70 -22.82 4.85 -7.61
N MET A 71 -23.56 5.81 -7.08
CA MET A 71 -23.39 6.35 -5.74
C MET A 71 -23.97 5.43 -4.65
N VAL A 72 -23.16 4.58 -4.03
CA VAL A 72 -23.55 3.99 -2.73
C VAL A 72 -22.37 4.00 -1.75
N CYS A 73 -22.40 4.92 -0.77
CA CYS A 73 -21.79 4.64 0.52
C CYS A 73 -22.66 3.63 1.26
N LEU A 74 -22.20 2.40 1.42
CA LEU A 74 -22.60 1.63 2.59
C LEU A 74 -21.79 2.13 3.79
N ALA A 75 -22.16 1.77 5.02
CA ALA A 75 -21.70 2.34 6.31
C ALA A 75 -20.17 2.34 6.60
N ILE A 76 -19.31 2.14 5.60
CA ILE A 76 -17.86 1.92 5.65
C ILE A 76 -17.07 2.83 4.66
N GLY A 77 -17.69 3.68 3.81
CA GLY A 77 -16.93 4.62 2.93
C GLY A 77 -17.74 5.24 1.78
N CYS A 78 -17.19 6.30 1.13
CA CYS A 78 -17.81 7.19 0.11
C CYS A 78 -18.44 6.50 -1.12
N PRO A 79 -19.34 7.17 -1.89
CA PRO A 79 -19.84 6.68 -3.17
C PRO A 79 -18.80 7.05 -4.23
N CYS A 80 -18.23 6.05 -4.90
CA CYS A 80 -16.90 6.20 -5.47
C CYS A 80 -16.80 6.59 -6.95
N ALA A 81 -17.86 7.01 -7.63
CA ALA A 81 -17.69 7.75 -8.88
C ALA A 81 -18.91 8.59 -9.25
N GLU A 82 -18.70 9.43 -10.26
CA GLU A 82 -19.53 10.58 -10.60
C GLU A 82 -20.68 10.18 -11.56
N THR A 83 -21.75 10.98 -11.66
CA THR A 83 -22.90 10.64 -12.53
C THR A 83 -23.45 11.86 -13.26
N PRO A 84 -24.08 11.85 -14.44
CA PRO A 84 -24.71 12.99 -15.10
C PRO A 84 -25.88 13.64 -14.34
N GLU A 85 -26.09 13.27 -13.10
CA GLU A 85 -27.14 13.76 -12.24
C GLU A 85 -26.53 14.20 -10.90
N THR A 86 -25.34 13.72 -10.57
CA THR A 86 -24.44 14.19 -9.49
C THR A 86 -23.18 14.90 -9.98
N CYS A 87 -23.05 14.91 -11.28
CA CYS A 87 -22.00 15.26 -12.22
C CYS A 87 -22.54 15.21 -13.69
N PRO A 88 -23.71 15.83 -14.03
CA PRO A 88 -24.25 16.01 -15.40
C PRO A 88 -23.19 16.10 -16.43
N ILE A 89 -22.33 17.05 -16.20
CA ILE A 89 -21.40 17.58 -17.15
C ILE A 89 -20.21 16.68 -17.38
N ASP A 90 -19.82 15.82 -16.47
CA ASP A 90 -18.61 15.06 -16.76
C ASP A 90 -18.93 13.93 -17.75
N CYS A 91 -19.99 13.25 -17.38
CA CYS A 91 -20.69 12.34 -18.23
C CYS A 91 -21.58 13.08 -19.26
N ASN A 92 -21.45 14.43 -19.42
CA ASN A 92 -22.09 15.22 -20.50
C ASN A 92 -21.17 16.08 -21.39
N GLU A 93 -20.01 16.62 -21.00
CA GLU A 93 -19.13 17.50 -21.80
C GLU A 93 -17.71 17.74 -21.15
N VAL A 94 -16.92 16.70 -20.85
CA VAL A 94 -15.46 16.83 -20.99
C VAL A 94 -15.11 16.55 -22.44
N SER A 95 -15.12 17.64 -23.20
CA SER A 95 -14.43 17.81 -24.46
C SER A 95 -12.90 17.85 -24.24
N ILE A 96 -12.17 16.95 -24.93
CA ILE A 96 -10.76 17.06 -25.40
C ILE A 96 -9.65 16.80 -24.37
#